data_AF-A0A969VWE1-F1
#
_entry.id   AF-A0A969VWE1-F1
#
_cell.length_a   1.000
_cell.length_b   1.000
_cell.length_c   1.000
_cell.angle_alpha   90.00
_cell.angle_beta   90.00
_cell.angle_gamma   90.00
#
_symmetry.space_group_name_H-M   'P 1'
#
loop_
_entity.id
_entity.type
_entity.pdbx_description
1 polymer ?
#
loop_
_entity_poly.entity_id
_entity_poly.type
_entity_poly.pdbx_seq_one_letter_code
_entity_poly.pdbx_strand_id
1 'polypeptide(L)'
;SLTTNAGGTTAINGGTVRTTGAQTYGDNVTLGADTTLTASTISFGGTLDSTTSAKDLTFGAGSGNVTFAGAVGGGTALDVITSIADQTLTFSNAVSATTIANYGTLLFNASSDKTVSANITDNGTTLIEVVNSADTTISTITFSGTIVTDTLTIGSNTKSGAALFSGSGGVTVNTAATITGGNTATSENSTATFNYALSGSGPVTLDDTTSGGTATIVFASANSATIAPAIAGTSSGDGTISITGSTKTFTGQIGGTNGSNNLAAINIAGSQTGTFKNNVAATTITLGTTTTDGTMIIASAATPAGITVRGAINGSAANTGNLTVQNSGGTTFTGIIGGTRIDALTISQATTFEAAVSATTLSTTAAISNGTTLNVSSTSSIGANITTSGTQTYTGAVTLAANTTLTGSTVTTSSTVDGGGFSLAITGNSSIGGAISNVTTFSVSGTTS
;
A
#
# COMPACT_ATOMS: atom_id res chain seq x y z
N SER A 1 8.80 -16.63 44.17
CA SER A 1 7.85 -15.76 43.45
C SER A 1 7.70 -14.46 44.22
N LEU A 2 7.02 -13.47 43.63
CA LEU A 2 6.59 -12.23 44.27
C LEU A 2 5.15 -11.96 43.86
N THR A 3 4.31 -11.51 44.80
CA THR A 3 2.94 -11.08 44.50
C THR A 3 2.59 -9.88 45.36
N THR A 4 2.13 -8.80 44.76
CA THR A 4 1.52 -7.66 45.46
C THR A 4 -0.01 -7.74 45.35
N ASN A 5 -0.72 -7.00 46.19
CA ASN A 5 -2.18 -6.96 46.16
C ASN A 5 -2.69 -6.17 44.95
N ALA A 6 -4.02 -5.99 44.86
CA ALA A 6 -4.61 -4.96 44.01
C ALA A 6 -4.89 -3.71 44.87
N GLY A 7 -4.51 -2.54 44.37
CA GLY A 7 -4.77 -1.24 44.97
C GLY A 7 -3.59 -0.65 45.76
N GLY A 8 -3.26 0.61 45.43
CA GLY A 8 -2.10 1.32 45.97
C GLY A 8 -1.01 1.50 44.91
N THR A 9 0.23 1.70 45.35
CA THR A 9 1.38 1.83 44.45
C THR A 9 2.57 1.05 44.99
N THR A 10 3.12 0.16 44.18
CA THR A 10 4.40 -0.50 44.45
C THR A 10 5.53 0.33 43.83
N ALA A 11 6.47 0.79 44.64
CA ALA A 11 7.65 1.52 44.15
C ALA A 11 8.87 0.59 44.07
N ILE A 12 9.48 0.50 42.89
CA ILE A 12 10.73 -0.23 42.68
C ILE A 12 11.87 0.79 42.64
N ASN A 13 12.53 0.99 43.79
CA ASN A 13 13.62 1.95 43.96
C ASN A 13 15.00 1.30 44.02
N GLY A 14 15.06 -0.02 44.19
CA GLY A 14 16.31 -0.77 44.33
C GLY A 14 16.94 -1.20 43.01
N GLY A 15 16.29 -0.92 41.87
CA GLY A 15 16.79 -1.18 40.51
C GLY A 15 16.87 -2.66 40.09
N THR A 16 16.63 -3.63 40.97
CA THR A 16 16.56 -5.04 40.58
C THR A 16 15.58 -5.83 41.43
N VAL A 17 14.77 -6.69 40.78
CA VAL A 17 13.96 -7.71 41.45
C VAL A 17 14.13 -9.05 40.74
N ARG A 18 14.67 -10.05 41.44
CA ARG A 18 14.91 -11.39 40.90
C ARG A 18 14.22 -12.46 41.73
N THR A 19 13.45 -13.31 41.06
CA THR A 19 12.77 -14.48 41.64
C THR A 19 12.94 -15.69 40.74
N THR A 20 12.84 -16.90 41.30
CA THR A 20 12.84 -18.16 40.51
C THR A 20 11.45 -18.53 39.98
N GLY A 21 10.39 -18.06 40.64
CA GLY A 21 9.00 -18.17 40.17
C GLY A 21 8.45 -16.82 39.69
N ALA A 22 7.15 -16.78 39.40
CA ALA A 22 6.47 -15.61 38.84
C ALA A 22 6.58 -14.35 39.71
N GLN A 23 6.55 -13.18 39.06
CA GLN A 23 6.33 -11.88 39.68
C GLN A 23 4.98 -11.32 39.22
N THR A 24 4.10 -11.04 40.18
CA THR A 24 2.78 -10.45 39.91
C THR A 24 2.65 -9.16 40.69
N TYR A 25 2.62 -8.03 39.98
CA TYR A 25 2.38 -6.72 40.55
C TYR A 25 0.91 -6.36 40.29
N GLY A 26 0.05 -6.54 41.30
CA GLY A 26 -1.38 -6.24 41.16
C GLY A 26 -1.71 -4.75 41.31
N ASP A 27 -0.80 -3.97 41.88
CA ASP A 27 -0.92 -2.52 42.06
C ASP A 27 -0.42 -1.76 40.83
N ASN A 28 -0.61 -0.43 40.83
CA ASN A 28 0.20 0.43 39.97
C ASN A 28 1.66 0.36 40.43
N VAL A 29 2.60 0.40 39.49
CA VAL A 29 4.03 0.32 39.75
C VAL A 29 4.72 1.60 39.31
N THR A 30 5.66 2.08 40.14
CA THR A 30 6.54 3.19 39.79
C THR A 30 8.01 2.78 39.84
N LEU A 31 8.80 3.23 38.85
CA LEU A 31 10.25 3.03 38.81
C LEU A 31 10.97 4.28 39.35
N GLY A 32 11.61 4.12 40.50
CA GLY A 32 12.48 5.15 41.09
C GLY A 32 13.93 5.07 40.62
N ALA A 33 14.33 3.92 40.09
CA ALA A 33 15.64 3.64 39.51
C ALA A 33 15.49 2.78 38.25
N ASP A 34 16.51 2.78 37.40
CA ASP A 34 16.56 1.87 36.25
C ASP A 34 16.45 0.44 36.77
N THR A 35 15.50 -0.31 36.23
CA THR A 35 15.01 -1.53 36.87
C THR A 35 15.24 -2.73 35.97
N THR A 36 15.91 -3.75 36.52
CA THR A 36 16.00 -5.09 35.93
C THR A 36 15.08 -6.08 36.65
N LEU A 37 14.19 -6.73 35.91
CA LEU A 37 13.33 -7.79 36.46
C LEU A 37 13.74 -9.16 35.92
N THR A 38 13.77 -10.19 36.78
CA THR A 38 14.04 -11.57 36.36
C THR A 38 13.12 -12.56 37.06
N ALA A 39 12.31 -13.28 36.29
CA ALA A 39 11.31 -14.23 36.80
C ALA A 39 10.85 -15.23 35.74
N SER A 40 10.20 -16.32 36.15
CA SER A 40 9.60 -17.28 35.20
C SER A 40 8.48 -16.68 34.35
N THR A 41 7.77 -15.67 34.87
CA THR A 41 6.80 -14.80 34.18
C THR A 41 6.67 -13.50 34.97
N ILE A 42 6.27 -12.41 34.32
CA ILE A 42 6.05 -11.11 34.96
C ILE A 42 4.68 -10.56 34.53
N SER A 43 3.89 -10.08 35.48
CA SER A 43 2.59 -9.47 35.18
C SER A 43 2.40 -8.16 35.94
N PHE A 44 1.97 -7.13 35.23
CA PHE A 44 1.54 -5.85 35.77
C PHE A 44 0.03 -5.70 35.58
N GLY A 45 -0.71 -5.72 36.69
CA GLY A 45 -2.16 -5.52 36.70
C GLY A 45 -2.58 -4.05 36.58
N GLY A 46 -1.81 -3.14 37.18
CA GLY A 46 -2.01 -1.69 37.13
C GLY A 46 -1.13 -0.97 36.10
N THR A 47 -1.02 0.35 36.21
CA THR A 47 -0.08 1.15 35.39
C THR A 47 1.37 0.85 35.77
N LEU A 48 2.30 1.10 34.86
CA LEU A 48 3.73 1.07 35.12
C LEU A 48 4.36 2.37 34.63
N ASP A 49 4.81 3.21 35.55
CA ASP A 49 5.31 4.55 35.23
C ASP A 49 6.71 4.79 35.78
N SER A 50 7.44 5.75 35.21
CA SER A 50 8.60 6.33 35.88
C SER A 50 8.16 7.27 37.01
N THR A 51 9.10 7.72 37.82
CA THR A 51 8.86 8.75 38.84
C THR A 51 9.11 10.16 38.28
N THR A 52 10.13 10.89 38.77
CA THR A 52 10.38 12.30 38.40
C THR A 52 11.15 12.47 37.10
N SER A 53 11.80 11.42 36.62
CA SER A 53 12.48 11.36 35.32
C SER A 53 12.34 9.97 34.74
N ALA A 54 12.45 9.86 33.41
CA ALA A 54 12.36 8.59 32.70
C ALA A 54 13.38 7.56 33.24
N LYS A 55 12.96 6.29 33.30
CA LYS A 55 13.76 5.15 33.77
C LYS A 55 13.70 4.03 32.77
N ASP A 56 14.77 3.25 32.75
CA ASP A 56 14.84 2.03 31.96
C ASP A 56 14.13 0.88 32.68
N LEU A 57 13.49 0.03 31.88
CA LEU A 57 12.99 -1.28 32.29
C LEU A 57 13.67 -2.34 31.43
N THR A 58 14.46 -3.20 32.07
CA THR A 58 15.15 -4.31 31.42
C THR A 58 14.63 -5.65 31.95
N PHE A 59 14.36 -6.60 31.07
CA PHE A 59 14.13 -7.98 31.46
C PHE A 59 15.44 -8.76 31.43
N GLY A 60 15.82 -9.35 32.56
CA GLY A 60 17.06 -10.10 32.69
C GLY A 60 17.00 -11.46 31.98
N ALA A 61 18.15 -11.98 31.58
CA ALA A 61 18.26 -13.25 30.87
C ALA A 61 17.50 -14.40 31.58
N GLY A 62 16.82 -15.23 30.79
CA GLY A 62 16.00 -16.34 31.29
C GLY A 62 14.64 -15.92 31.87
N SER A 63 14.25 -14.65 31.74
CA SER A 63 12.89 -14.23 32.06
C SER A 63 11.88 -14.80 31.07
N GLY A 64 10.74 -15.28 31.57
CA GLY A 64 9.64 -15.66 30.68
C GLY A 64 8.81 -14.47 30.21
N ASN A 65 7.64 -14.75 29.67
CA ASN A 65 6.75 -13.75 29.09
C ASN A 65 6.27 -12.69 30.10
N VAL A 66 5.96 -11.51 29.57
CA VAL A 66 5.54 -10.34 30.35
C VAL A 66 4.17 -9.86 29.87
N THR A 67 3.27 -9.56 30.79
CA THR A 67 1.96 -8.96 30.48
C THR A 67 1.81 -7.60 31.16
N PHE A 68 1.38 -6.61 30.38
CA PHE A 68 1.00 -5.28 30.84
C PHE A 68 -0.50 -5.08 30.60
N ALA A 69 -1.30 -5.19 31.67
CA ALA A 69 -2.74 -4.94 31.59
C ALA A 69 -3.08 -3.44 31.62
N GLY A 70 -2.33 -2.66 32.40
CA GLY A 70 -2.43 -1.19 32.46
C GLY A 70 -1.53 -0.48 31.44
N ALA A 71 -1.67 0.85 31.38
CA ALA A 71 -0.82 1.70 30.56
C ALA A 71 0.62 1.69 31.07
N VAL A 72 1.58 1.75 30.15
CA VAL A 72 3.01 1.84 30.44
C VAL A 72 3.49 3.25 30.12
N GLY A 73 4.03 3.96 31.10
CA GLY A 73 4.50 5.35 30.99
C GLY A 73 3.39 6.38 30.75
N GLY A 74 2.15 6.05 31.11
CA GLY A 74 1.00 6.95 30.94
C GLY A 74 1.04 8.17 31.86
N GLY A 75 1.70 8.04 33.02
CA GLY A 75 2.05 9.17 33.89
C GLY A 75 3.36 9.82 33.44
N THR A 76 4.48 9.40 34.03
CA THR A 76 5.81 9.74 33.52
C THR A 76 6.29 8.62 32.62
N ALA A 77 6.64 8.95 31.38
CA ALA A 77 7.15 8.00 30.39
C ALA A 77 8.35 7.18 30.91
N LEU A 78 8.47 5.95 30.44
CA LEU A 78 9.73 5.19 30.56
C LEU A 78 10.76 5.75 29.56
N ASP A 79 12.04 5.43 29.75
CA ASP A 79 13.05 5.76 28.74
C ASP A 79 13.20 4.60 27.76
N VAL A 80 13.89 3.52 28.16
CA VAL A 80 14.02 2.31 27.34
C VAL A 80 13.31 1.12 27.98
N ILE A 81 12.54 0.38 27.18
CA ILE A 81 12.05 -0.96 27.53
C ILE A 81 12.88 -1.99 26.74
N THR A 82 13.61 -2.86 27.43
CA THR A 82 14.47 -3.86 26.80
C THR A 82 13.93 -5.27 27.04
N SER A 83 13.53 -5.95 25.97
CA SER A 83 13.15 -7.38 25.99
C SER A 83 14.36 -8.28 25.74
N ILE A 84 14.14 -9.59 25.78
CA ILE A 84 15.16 -10.60 25.44
C ILE A 84 14.64 -11.52 24.33
N ALA A 85 15.53 -12.30 23.72
CA ALA A 85 15.16 -13.30 22.72
C ALA A 85 14.12 -14.29 23.25
N ASP A 86 13.22 -14.73 22.37
CA ASP A 86 12.12 -15.67 22.64
C ASP A 86 11.10 -15.21 23.71
N GLN A 87 11.22 -13.99 24.24
CA GLN A 87 10.26 -13.41 25.18
C GLN A 87 9.14 -12.70 24.43
N THR A 88 7.89 -12.92 24.87
CA THR A 88 6.75 -12.10 24.45
C THR A 88 6.44 -11.03 25.50
N LEU A 89 6.44 -9.76 25.07
CA LEU A 89 5.84 -8.65 25.81
C LEU A 89 4.42 -8.40 25.28
N THR A 90 3.41 -8.66 26.10
CA THR A 90 2.01 -8.43 25.76
C THR A 90 1.53 -7.09 26.32
N PHE A 91 1.18 -6.15 25.45
CA PHE A 91 0.61 -4.86 25.79
C PHE A 91 -0.89 -4.83 25.48
N SER A 92 -1.71 -4.61 26.51
CA SER A 92 -3.17 -4.44 26.34
C SER A 92 -3.63 -2.98 26.46
N ASN A 93 -2.70 -2.04 26.62
CA ASN A 93 -2.98 -0.62 26.77
C ASN A 93 -1.87 0.24 26.12
N ALA A 94 -1.99 1.57 26.24
CA ALA A 94 -1.06 2.51 25.64
C ALA A 94 0.35 2.38 26.23
N VAL A 95 1.37 2.65 25.39
CA VAL A 95 2.78 2.59 25.77
C VAL A 95 3.45 3.91 25.43
N SER A 96 4.04 4.53 26.45
CA SER A 96 4.84 5.74 26.35
C SER A 96 6.24 5.49 26.90
N ALA A 97 7.18 5.36 25.99
CA ALA A 97 8.60 5.25 26.26
C ALA A 97 9.36 5.97 25.14
N THR A 98 10.65 6.28 25.33
CA THR A 98 11.50 6.74 24.23
C THR A 98 11.69 5.63 23.20
N THR A 99 12.07 4.43 23.68
CA THR A 99 12.44 3.30 22.83
C THR A 99 11.99 1.97 23.44
N ILE A 100 11.53 1.04 22.59
CA ILE A 100 11.47 -0.38 22.89
C ILE A 100 12.61 -1.07 22.14
N ALA A 101 13.63 -1.48 22.87
CA ALA A 101 14.75 -2.27 22.36
C ALA A 101 14.36 -3.75 22.36
N ASN A 102 13.81 -4.21 21.25
CA ASN A 102 13.20 -5.53 21.20
C ASN A 102 14.15 -6.59 20.63
N TYR A 103 14.14 -7.76 21.27
CA TYR A 103 14.86 -8.97 20.85
C TYR A 103 13.92 -10.16 20.58
N GLY A 104 12.63 -10.04 20.92
CA GLY A 104 11.64 -11.13 20.83
C GLY A 104 10.33 -10.69 20.18
N THR A 105 9.19 -10.96 20.83
CA THR A 105 7.85 -10.62 20.31
C THR A 105 7.23 -9.46 21.10
N LEU A 106 6.72 -8.47 20.38
CA LEU A 106 5.83 -7.43 20.92
C LEU A 106 4.41 -7.74 20.45
N LEU A 107 3.56 -8.20 21.37
CA LEU A 107 2.17 -8.49 21.10
C LEU A 107 1.29 -7.34 21.59
N PHE A 108 0.69 -6.60 20.65
CA PHE A 108 -0.31 -5.58 20.94
C PHE A 108 -1.70 -6.18 20.80
N ASN A 109 -2.37 -6.34 21.94
CA ASN A 109 -3.65 -7.03 22.06
C ASN A 109 -4.60 -6.19 22.92
N ALA A 110 -5.28 -5.23 22.28
CA ALA A 110 -6.16 -4.27 22.94
C ALA A 110 -7.62 -4.39 22.46
N SER A 111 -8.56 -3.86 23.24
CA SER A 111 -10.02 -3.84 22.97
C SER A 111 -10.56 -2.44 22.67
N SER A 112 -9.67 -1.46 22.60
CA SER A 112 -9.95 -0.06 22.25
C SER A 112 -8.72 0.53 21.59
N ASP A 113 -8.87 1.66 20.89
CA ASP A 113 -7.74 2.35 20.27
C ASP A 113 -6.64 2.65 21.30
N LYS A 114 -5.39 2.35 20.93
CA LYS A 114 -4.19 2.62 21.75
C LYS A 114 -3.14 3.32 20.94
N THR A 115 -2.27 4.04 21.64
CA THR A 115 -1.08 4.66 21.07
C THR A 115 0.17 4.05 21.70
N VAL A 116 1.14 3.76 20.84
CA VAL A 116 2.52 3.41 21.16
C VAL A 116 3.37 4.56 20.65
N SER A 117 3.93 5.37 21.56
CA SER A 117 4.76 6.52 21.19
C SER A 117 6.26 6.20 21.07
N ALA A 118 6.67 5.03 21.55
CA ALA A 118 8.05 4.60 21.48
C ALA A 118 8.51 4.34 20.04
N ASN A 119 9.79 4.62 19.79
CA ASN A 119 10.49 4.00 18.66
C ASN A 119 10.66 2.51 18.96
N ILE A 120 10.53 1.66 17.95
CA ILE A 120 10.83 0.22 18.09
C ILE A 120 12.07 -0.06 17.27
N THR A 121 13.12 -0.54 17.94
CA THR A 121 14.38 -0.91 17.31
C THR A 121 14.50 -2.41 17.25
N ASP A 122 14.97 -2.90 16.12
CA ASP A 122 15.29 -4.30 15.93
C ASP A 122 16.69 -4.62 16.48
N ASN A 123 16.77 -5.56 17.42
CA ASN A 123 18.03 -6.03 17.99
C ASN A 123 18.19 -7.56 17.90
N GLY A 124 17.47 -8.24 17.00
CA GLY A 124 17.58 -9.69 16.89
C GLY A 124 16.57 -10.31 15.93
N THR A 125 15.49 -10.86 16.48
CA THR A 125 14.39 -11.48 15.73
C THR A 125 13.10 -10.73 16.01
N THR A 126 13.10 -9.40 15.82
CA THR A 126 11.98 -8.57 16.26
C THR A 126 10.71 -8.96 15.51
N LEU A 127 9.71 -9.40 16.26
CA LEU A 127 8.36 -9.67 15.77
C LEU A 127 7.39 -8.70 16.43
N ILE A 128 6.64 -7.96 15.62
CA ILE A 128 5.50 -7.16 16.07
C ILE A 128 4.23 -7.87 15.63
N GLU A 129 3.33 -8.12 16.58
CA GLU A 129 2.01 -8.68 16.32
C GLU A 129 0.94 -7.69 16.78
N VAL A 130 -0.01 -7.37 15.90
CA VAL A 130 -1.16 -6.52 16.20
C VAL A 130 -2.43 -7.32 15.98
N VAL A 131 -3.11 -7.66 17.06
CA VAL A 131 -4.39 -8.40 17.03
C VAL A 131 -5.43 -7.66 17.85
N ASN A 132 -6.66 -7.61 17.34
CA ASN A 132 -7.80 -7.11 18.09
C ASN A 132 -8.23 -8.17 19.10
N SER A 133 -8.16 -7.85 20.39
CA SER A 133 -8.52 -8.79 21.45
C SER A 133 -10.00 -9.21 21.40
N ALA A 134 -10.86 -8.31 20.90
CA ALA A 134 -12.29 -8.34 21.17
C ALA A 134 -13.12 -9.07 20.11
N ASP A 135 -12.54 -9.55 19.00
CA ASP A 135 -13.26 -10.29 17.93
C ASP A 135 -14.55 -9.57 17.45
N THR A 136 -14.50 -8.24 17.50
CA THR A 136 -15.62 -7.31 17.29
C THR A 136 -15.07 -6.05 16.61
N THR A 137 -15.73 -4.90 16.75
CA THR A 137 -15.31 -3.63 16.13
C THR A 137 -13.81 -3.39 16.27
N ILE A 138 -13.17 -3.07 15.15
CA ILE A 138 -11.73 -2.95 15.02
C ILE A 138 -11.20 -1.81 15.89
N SER A 139 -10.28 -2.15 16.79
CA SER A 139 -9.50 -1.19 17.57
C SER A 139 -8.13 -0.99 16.91
N THR A 140 -7.73 0.27 16.74
CA THR A 140 -6.49 0.63 16.07
C THR A 140 -5.35 0.82 17.06
N ILE A 141 -4.23 0.15 16.82
CA ILE A 141 -2.96 0.44 17.48
C ILE A 141 -2.20 1.47 16.65
N THR A 142 -2.07 2.68 17.18
CA THR A 142 -1.32 3.77 16.54
C THR A 142 0.13 3.75 17.01
N PHE A 143 1.06 3.49 16.08
CA PHE A 143 2.50 3.63 16.27
C PHE A 143 2.93 5.01 15.80
N SER A 144 3.30 5.88 16.75
CA SER A 144 3.74 7.25 16.46
C SER A 144 5.26 7.42 16.46
N GLY A 145 6.01 6.42 16.93
CA GLY A 145 7.46 6.31 16.76
C GLY A 145 7.88 5.68 15.43
N THR A 146 9.18 5.68 15.19
CA THR A 146 9.80 4.97 14.06
C THR A 146 9.85 3.48 14.36
N ILE A 147 9.56 2.63 13.38
CA ILE A 147 9.48 1.18 13.57
C ILE A 147 10.52 0.47 12.71
N VAL A 148 11.32 -0.39 13.34
CA VAL A 148 12.19 -1.37 12.68
C VAL A 148 11.86 -2.74 13.24
N THR A 149 11.60 -3.70 12.37
CA THR A 149 11.24 -5.08 12.75
C THR A 149 11.71 -6.07 11.69
N ASP A 150 11.94 -7.32 12.05
CA ASP A 150 12.10 -8.39 11.07
C ASP A 150 10.76 -8.79 10.51
N THR A 151 9.83 -9.09 11.42
CA THR A 151 8.51 -9.60 11.08
C THR A 151 7.42 -8.68 11.62
N LEU A 152 6.40 -8.42 10.81
CA LEU A 152 5.20 -7.70 11.20
C LEU A 152 3.98 -8.54 10.87
N THR A 153 3.13 -8.83 11.85
CA THR A 153 1.84 -9.47 11.62
C THR A 153 0.71 -8.57 12.11
N ILE A 154 -0.32 -8.43 11.28
CA ILE A 154 -1.53 -7.65 11.60
C ILE A 154 -2.74 -8.53 11.31
N GLY A 155 -3.48 -8.83 12.36
CA GLY A 155 -4.57 -9.80 12.32
C GLY A 155 -4.09 -11.25 12.25
N SER A 156 -5.05 -12.17 12.22
CA SER A 156 -4.89 -13.61 12.13
C SER A 156 -6.16 -14.23 11.53
N ASN A 157 -6.10 -15.51 11.16
CA ASN A 157 -7.24 -16.24 10.60
C ASN A 157 -8.51 -16.23 11.48
N THR A 158 -8.36 -15.92 12.77
CA THR A 158 -9.49 -15.85 13.71
C THR A 158 -9.82 -14.44 14.15
N LYS A 159 -8.86 -13.50 14.16
CA LYS A 159 -9.04 -12.16 14.73
C LYS A 159 -8.49 -11.10 13.80
N SER A 160 -9.26 -10.03 13.57
CA SER A 160 -8.75 -8.85 12.85
C SER A 160 -7.60 -8.15 13.58
N GLY A 161 -6.86 -7.31 12.87
CA GLY A 161 -5.91 -6.36 13.47
C GLY A 161 -5.92 -5.03 12.72
N ALA A 162 -5.78 -3.92 13.44
CA ALA A 162 -5.56 -2.63 12.82
C ALA A 162 -4.35 -1.92 13.41
N ALA A 163 -3.44 -1.52 12.52
CA ALA A 163 -2.27 -0.73 12.86
C ALA A 163 -2.25 0.57 12.04
N LEU A 164 -1.98 1.68 12.71
CA LEU A 164 -1.70 2.97 12.09
C LEU A 164 -0.25 3.37 12.40
N PHE A 165 0.61 3.37 11.38
CA PHE A 165 1.99 3.82 11.48
C PHE A 165 2.07 5.29 11.08
N SER A 166 2.09 6.17 12.09
CA SER A 166 2.07 7.63 11.95
C SER A 166 3.43 8.30 12.22
N GLY A 167 4.44 7.55 12.67
CA GLY A 167 5.80 8.06 12.88
C GLY A 167 6.51 8.45 11.58
N SER A 168 7.14 9.63 11.57
CA SER A 168 7.76 10.22 10.38
C SER A 168 8.98 9.46 9.85
N GLY A 169 9.62 8.66 10.69
CA GLY A 169 10.69 7.74 10.29
C GLY A 169 10.20 6.53 9.48
N GLY A 170 8.88 6.33 9.38
CA GLY A 170 8.29 5.23 8.65
C GLY A 170 8.46 3.88 9.34
N VAL A 171 8.31 2.81 8.55
CA VAL A 171 8.40 1.42 8.99
C VAL A 171 9.43 0.70 8.13
N THR A 172 10.37 0.01 8.77
CA THR A 172 11.30 -0.90 8.10
C THR A 172 10.99 -2.34 8.48
N VAL A 173 10.74 -3.18 7.48
CA VAL A 173 10.50 -4.62 7.62
C VAL A 173 11.62 -5.39 6.94
N ASN A 174 12.46 -6.06 7.71
CA ASN A 174 13.66 -6.71 7.18
C ASN A 174 13.37 -8.07 6.55
N THR A 175 12.45 -8.84 7.13
CA THR A 175 12.19 -10.24 6.75
C THR A 175 10.83 -10.44 6.06
N ALA A 176 9.71 -10.09 6.69
CA ALA A 176 8.38 -10.21 6.08
C ALA A 176 7.30 -9.43 6.83
N ALA A 177 6.25 -9.00 6.14
CA ALA A 177 5.02 -8.55 6.77
C ALA A 177 3.82 -9.33 6.24
N THR A 178 2.88 -9.65 7.12
CA THR A 178 1.63 -10.32 6.75
C THR A 178 0.45 -9.56 7.37
N ILE A 179 -0.52 -9.23 6.54
CA ILE A 179 -1.81 -8.70 6.98
C ILE A 179 -2.83 -9.78 6.64
N THR A 180 -3.44 -10.37 7.68
CA THR A 180 -4.43 -11.45 7.52
C THR A 180 -5.79 -10.94 7.95
N GLY A 181 -6.80 -11.08 7.10
CA GLY A 181 -8.19 -10.75 7.45
C GLY A 181 -8.68 -11.55 8.66
N GLY A 182 -9.68 -11.05 9.39
CA GLY A 182 -10.32 -11.80 10.46
C GLY A 182 -11.24 -12.91 9.96
N ASN A 183 -12.04 -13.52 10.85
CA ASN A 183 -12.95 -14.63 10.51
C ASN A 183 -14.36 -14.19 10.06
N THR A 184 -14.68 -12.89 10.02
CA THR A 184 -15.99 -12.38 9.55
C THR A 184 -15.88 -11.23 8.54
N ALA A 185 -16.75 -11.26 7.53
CA ALA A 185 -16.61 -10.42 6.33
C ALA A 185 -16.87 -8.91 6.47
N THR A 186 -17.43 -8.44 7.59
CA THR A 186 -17.87 -7.02 7.69
C THR A 186 -17.52 -6.30 8.98
N SER A 187 -17.19 -7.02 10.06
CA SER A 187 -16.74 -6.43 11.33
C SER A 187 -15.25 -6.57 11.58
N GLU A 188 -14.55 -7.43 10.82
CA GLU A 188 -13.22 -7.91 11.18
C GLU A 188 -12.24 -7.92 10.01
N ASN A 189 -12.20 -6.80 9.28
CA ASN A 189 -11.22 -6.57 8.24
C ASN A 189 -9.92 -6.04 8.83
N SER A 190 -8.79 -6.65 8.50
CA SER A 190 -7.49 -6.19 8.99
C SER A 190 -6.99 -5.02 8.14
N THR A 191 -6.44 -4.01 8.81
CA THR A 191 -5.96 -2.80 8.15
C THR A 191 -4.56 -2.42 8.64
N ALA A 192 -3.64 -2.21 7.69
CA ALA A 192 -2.35 -1.59 7.94
C ALA A 192 -2.30 -0.22 7.26
N THR A 193 -2.29 0.86 8.04
CA THR A 193 -2.18 2.23 7.50
C THR A 193 -0.76 2.73 7.66
N PHE A 194 -0.10 3.07 6.55
CA PHE A 194 1.23 3.67 6.54
C PHE A 194 1.15 5.13 6.13
N ASN A 195 1.46 6.03 7.06
CA ASN A 195 1.55 7.45 6.77
C ASN A 195 2.91 7.86 6.22
N TYR A 196 3.95 7.02 6.24
CA TYR A 196 5.26 7.39 5.72
C TYR A 196 5.83 6.24 4.89
N ALA A 197 7.14 6.25 4.63
CA ALA A 197 7.79 5.20 3.88
C ALA A 197 7.60 3.83 4.54
N LEU A 198 7.46 2.81 3.70
CA LEU A 198 7.61 1.42 4.06
C LEU A 198 8.86 0.90 3.36
N SER A 199 9.88 0.55 4.14
CA SER A 199 11.22 0.17 3.70
C SER A 199 11.60 -1.23 4.17
N GLY A 200 12.81 -1.66 3.79
CA GLY A 200 13.33 -2.99 4.07
C GLY A 200 13.14 -3.95 2.90
N SER A 201 13.72 -5.14 3.04
CA SER A 201 13.72 -6.20 2.01
C SER A 201 12.56 -7.18 2.15
N GLY A 202 11.85 -7.18 3.28
CA GLY A 202 10.81 -8.17 3.56
C GLY A 202 9.57 -7.93 2.70
N PRO A 203 9.08 -8.94 1.94
CA PRO A 203 7.84 -8.80 1.18
C PRO A 203 6.64 -8.63 2.12
N VAL A 204 5.59 -8.02 1.61
CA VAL A 204 4.31 -7.85 2.30
C VAL A 204 3.27 -8.75 1.64
N THR A 205 2.65 -9.61 2.42
CA THR A 205 1.59 -10.51 1.97
C THR A 205 0.24 -10.06 2.54
N LEU A 206 -0.78 -9.99 1.69
CA LEU A 206 -2.16 -9.77 2.07
C LEU A 206 -2.93 -11.07 1.95
N ASP A 207 -3.55 -11.49 3.04
CA ASP A 207 -4.25 -12.76 3.15
C ASP A 207 -5.70 -12.51 3.51
N ASP A 208 -6.59 -12.60 2.52
CA ASP A 208 -8.03 -12.60 2.80
C ASP A 208 -8.40 -14.00 3.30
N THR A 209 -9.24 -14.09 4.32
CA THR A 209 -9.63 -15.40 4.84
C THR A 209 -10.75 -16.00 4.02
N THR A 210 -10.79 -17.32 3.95
CA THR A 210 -11.93 -18.05 3.34
C THR A 210 -13.27 -17.76 4.02
N SER A 211 -13.23 -17.26 5.26
CA SER A 211 -14.41 -16.86 6.04
C SER A 211 -14.90 -15.45 5.69
N GLY A 212 -14.22 -14.77 4.77
CA GLY A 212 -14.62 -13.51 4.14
C GLY A 212 -14.00 -12.25 4.75
N GLY A 213 -13.17 -12.36 5.79
CA GLY A 213 -12.42 -11.22 6.32
C GLY A 213 -11.34 -10.78 5.34
N THR A 214 -11.18 -9.46 5.16
CA THR A 214 -10.27 -8.88 4.17
C THR A 214 -9.02 -8.26 4.79
N ALA A 215 -7.94 -8.20 4.01
CA ALA A 215 -6.67 -7.57 4.33
C ALA A 215 -6.49 -6.31 3.49
N THR A 216 -6.34 -5.16 4.14
CA THR A 216 -6.17 -3.87 3.45
C THR A 216 -4.91 -3.14 3.90
N ILE A 217 -4.15 -2.62 2.95
CA ILE A 217 -3.13 -1.59 3.19
C ILE A 217 -3.68 -0.24 2.75
N VAL A 218 -3.49 0.77 3.60
CA VAL A 218 -3.85 2.16 3.30
C VAL A 218 -2.61 3.05 3.36
N PHE A 219 -2.39 3.86 2.32
CA PHE A 219 -1.39 4.90 2.32
C PHE A 219 -2.08 6.27 2.39
N ALA A 220 -2.32 6.78 3.61
CA ALA A 220 -3.31 7.84 3.87
C ALA A 220 -2.77 9.27 3.97
N SER A 221 -1.51 9.45 4.37
CA SER A 221 -0.96 10.78 4.64
C SER A 221 -0.75 11.63 3.38
N ALA A 222 -0.94 12.94 3.55
CA ALA A 222 -0.62 13.95 2.53
C ALA A 222 0.90 14.20 2.40
N ASN A 223 1.68 13.14 2.20
CA ASN A 223 3.11 13.23 1.91
C ASN A 223 3.49 12.32 0.73
N SER A 224 4.65 12.63 0.16
CA SER A 224 5.30 11.73 -0.77
C SER A 224 6.08 10.67 -0.01
N ALA A 225 5.85 9.40 -0.32
CA ALA A 225 6.55 8.28 0.31
C ALA A 225 6.96 7.23 -0.72
N THR A 226 8.13 6.62 -0.49
CA THR A 226 8.58 5.45 -1.24
C THR A 226 8.20 4.19 -0.49
N ILE A 227 7.61 3.25 -1.21
CA ILE A 227 7.22 1.92 -0.75
C ILE A 227 8.14 0.93 -1.45
N ALA A 228 9.13 0.44 -0.71
CA ALA A 228 10.21 -0.37 -1.26
C ALA A 228 9.87 -1.86 -1.42
N PRO A 229 9.21 -2.52 -0.44
CA PRO A 229 8.88 -3.93 -0.52
C PRO A 229 8.00 -4.31 -1.71
N ALA A 230 8.11 -5.57 -2.12
CA ALA A 230 7.07 -6.20 -2.93
C ALA A 230 5.81 -6.41 -2.08
N ILE A 231 4.64 -6.24 -2.67
CA ILE A 231 3.34 -6.43 -2.00
C ILE A 231 2.47 -7.32 -2.86
N ALA A 232 1.98 -8.44 -2.34
CA ALA A 232 1.13 -9.38 -3.10
C ALA A 232 0.06 -10.02 -2.22
N GLY A 233 -0.94 -10.63 -2.85
CA GLY A 233 -1.88 -11.52 -2.15
C GLY A 233 -1.20 -12.84 -1.76
N THR A 234 -1.76 -13.58 -0.81
CA THR A 234 -1.42 -15.00 -0.62
C THR A 234 -1.87 -15.81 -1.84
N SER A 235 -3.09 -15.52 -2.30
CA SER A 235 -3.72 -16.09 -3.49
C SER A 235 -4.20 -14.99 -4.43
N SER A 236 -4.59 -15.37 -5.65
CA SER A 236 -5.18 -14.43 -6.60
C SER A 236 -6.53 -13.92 -6.10
N GLY A 237 -6.67 -12.60 -6.04
CA GLY A 237 -7.90 -11.97 -5.58
C GLY A 237 -7.89 -11.63 -4.09
N ASP A 238 -6.78 -11.88 -3.39
CA ASP A 238 -6.64 -11.47 -1.99
C ASP A 238 -6.14 -10.03 -1.90
N GLY A 239 -6.68 -9.31 -0.94
CA GLY A 239 -6.09 -8.09 -0.44
C GLY A 239 -6.32 -6.84 -1.30
N THR A 240 -6.34 -5.71 -0.62
CA THR A 240 -6.53 -4.39 -1.26
C THR A 240 -5.43 -3.43 -0.87
N ILE A 241 -4.91 -2.69 -1.86
CA ILE A 241 -4.10 -1.48 -1.63
C ILE A 241 -4.98 -0.26 -1.89
N SER A 242 -5.03 0.67 -0.93
CA SER A 242 -5.73 1.95 -1.06
C SER A 242 -4.76 3.12 -0.90
N ILE A 243 -4.62 3.93 -1.95
CA ILE A 243 -3.82 5.16 -1.96
C ILE A 243 -4.78 6.33 -1.74
N THR A 244 -4.86 6.82 -0.51
CA THR A 244 -5.78 7.89 -0.10
C THR A 244 -5.06 9.18 0.27
N GLY A 245 -3.73 9.13 0.44
CA GLY A 245 -2.83 10.26 0.62
C GLY A 245 -2.17 10.72 -0.68
N SER A 246 -1.27 11.72 -0.60
CA SER A 246 -0.54 12.28 -1.76
C SER A 246 0.33 11.23 -2.47
N THR A 247 1.15 11.65 -3.45
CA THR A 247 1.96 10.77 -4.30
C THR A 247 2.68 9.63 -3.56
N LYS A 248 2.35 8.37 -3.87
CA LYS A 248 3.09 7.19 -3.37
C LYS A 248 3.87 6.54 -4.51
N THR A 249 5.15 6.24 -4.27
CA THR A 249 6.04 5.60 -5.26
C THR A 249 6.37 4.19 -4.85
N PHE A 250 5.92 3.20 -5.61
CA PHE A 250 6.21 1.78 -5.43
C PHE A 250 7.40 1.37 -6.29
N THR A 251 8.46 0.89 -5.65
CA THR A 251 9.65 0.37 -6.34
C THR A 251 9.70 -1.15 -6.35
N GLY A 252 9.07 -1.79 -5.36
CA GLY A 252 8.83 -3.22 -5.36
C GLY A 252 7.72 -3.62 -6.35
N GLN A 253 7.67 -4.91 -6.66
CA GLN A 253 6.60 -5.48 -7.46
C GLN A 253 5.27 -5.44 -6.68
N ILE A 254 4.16 -5.12 -7.35
CA ILE A 254 2.82 -5.09 -6.75
C ILE A 254 1.93 -6.17 -7.39
N GLY A 255 1.28 -6.99 -6.57
CA GLY A 255 0.82 -8.32 -6.96
C GLY A 255 2.01 -9.23 -7.28
N GLY A 256 1.79 -10.51 -7.53
CA GLY A 256 2.91 -11.36 -7.96
C GLY A 256 2.94 -11.72 -9.43
N THR A 257 3.86 -12.61 -9.75
CA THR A 257 4.23 -12.94 -11.12
C THR A 257 3.20 -13.86 -11.75
N ASN A 258 2.69 -13.49 -12.93
CA ASN A 258 1.87 -14.35 -13.79
C ASN A 258 0.45 -14.69 -13.30
N GLY A 259 -0.12 -13.95 -12.34
CA GLY A 259 -1.54 -14.11 -12.00
C GLY A 259 -1.84 -14.88 -10.71
N SER A 260 -0.89 -15.64 -10.16
CA SER A 260 -1.17 -16.57 -9.04
C SER A 260 -1.50 -15.89 -7.71
N ASN A 261 -1.05 -14.65 -7.53
CA ASN A 261 -1.13 -13.85 -6.31
C ASN A 261 -1.36 -12.37 -6.65
N ASN A 262 -2.19 -12.15 -7.67
CA ASN A 262 -2.68 -10.82 -7.98
C ASN A 262 -3.49 -10.29 -6.79
N LEU A 263 -3.35 -9.01 -6.51
CA LEU A 263 -4.21 -8.36 -5.53
C LEU A 263 -5.67 -8.39 -5.98
N ALA A 264 -6.61 -8.34 -5.04
CA ALA A 264 -8.02 -8.10 -5.36
C ALA A 264 -8.16 -6.74 -6.07
N ALA A 265 -7.65 -5.70 -5.43
CA ALA A 265 -7.83 -4.34 -5.89
C ALA A 265 -6.63 -3.42 -5.58
N ILE A 266 -6.41 -2.47 -6.48
CA ILE A 266 -5.63 -1.26 -6.22
C ILE A 266 -6.55 -0.07 -6.44
N ASN A 267 -6.76 0.73 -5.40
CA ASN A 267 -7.62 1.91 -5.45
C ASN A 267 -6.76 3.15 -5.29
N ILE A 268 -6.85 4.08 -6.25
CA ILE A 268 -6.18 5.38 -6.18
C ILE A 268 -7.26 6.44 -6.02
N ALA A 269 -7.33 7.07 -4.84
CA ALA A 269 -8.37 8.05 -4.55
C ALA A 269 -8.26 9.30 -5.44
N GLY A 270 -9.35 10.07 -5.46
CA GLY A 270 -9.40 11.35 -6.17
C GLY A 270 -8.32 12.33 -5.72
N SER A 271 -7.74 13.04 -6.68
CA SER A 271 -6.58 13.93 -6.56
C SER A 271 -5.27 13.26 -6.11
N GLN A 272 -5.24 11.94 -5.91
CA GLN A 272 -4.05 11.22 -5.48
C GLN A 272 -3.31 10.57 -6.63
N THR A 273 -2.04 10.21 -6.38
CA THR A 273 -1.16 9.63 -7.40
C THR A 273 -0.47 8.38 -6.87
N GLY A 274 -0.58 7.28 -7.60
CA GLY A 274 0.24 6.08 -7.44
C GLY A 274 1.24 5.96 -8.57
N THR A 275 2.54 6.00 -8.26
CA THR A 275 3.64 5.79 -9.22
C THR A 275 4.22 4.40 -9.05
N PHE A 276 4.23 3.59 -10.10
CA PHE A 276 4.71 2.21 -10.09
C PHE A 276 5.94 2.09 -10.99
N LYS A 277 7.04 1.55 -10.45
CA LYS A 277 8.32 1.40 -11.16
C LYS A 277 8.70 -0.05 -11.45
N ASN A 278 7.75 -0.97 -11.24
CA ASN A 278 7.90 -2.40 -11.44
C ASN A 278 6.55 -2.98 -11.90
N ASN A 279 6.49 -4.29 -12.15
CA ASN A 279 5.27 -4.99 -12.52
C ASN A 279 4.15 -4.75 -11.51
N VAL A 280 2.93 -4.62 -12.03
CA VAL A 280 1.71 -4.39 -11.26
C VAL A 280 0.68 -5.44 -11.65
N ALA A 281 0.07 -6.10 -10.68
CA ALA A 281 -0.95 -7.09 -10.92
C ALA A 281 -2.07 -7.05 -9.87
N ALA A 282 -3.27 -6.72 -10.31
CA ALA A 282 -4.50 -6.80 -9.53
C ALA A 282 -5.62 -7.37 -10.40
N THR A 283 -6.76 -7.72 -9.80
CA THR A 283 -7.98 -8.02 -10.57
C THR A 283 -8.54 -6.72 -11.17
N THR A 284 -8.69 -5.70 -10.32
CA THR A 284 -9.17 -4.37 -10.71
C THR A 284 -8.25 -3.28 -10.17
N ILE A 285 -8.00 -2.27 -10.99
CA ILE A 285 -7.34 -1.02 -10.62
C ILE A 285 -8.34 0.11 -10.84
N THR A 286 -8.74 0.78 -9.77
CA THR A 286 -9.75 1.85 -9.80
C THR A 286 -9.11 3.21 -9.58
N LEU A 287 -9.40 4.15 -10.47
CA LEU A 287 -8.79 5.48 -10.50
C LEU A 287 -9.84 6.55 -10.21
N GLY A 288 -9.67 7.23 -9.09
CA GLY A 288 -10.46 8.38 -8.67
C GLY A 288 -11.66 8.05 -7.80
N THR A 289 -12.55 9.03 -7.72
CA THR A 289 -13.89 8.92 -7.16
C THR A 289 -14.91 9.13 -8.28
N THR A 290 -16.18 9.28 -7.93
CA THR A 290 -17.22 9.60 -8.91
C THR A 290 -17.08 10.98 -9.55
N THR A 291 -16.25 11.87 -8.98
CA THR A 291 -16.15 13.28 -9.42
C THR A 291 -14.73 13.81 -9.57
N THR A 292 -13.72 13.08 -9.12
CA THR A 292 -12.32 13.54 -9.13
C THR A 292 -11.38 12.42 -9.53
N ASP A 293 -10.39 12.74 -10.37
CA ASP A 293 -9.48 11.74 -10.90
C ASP A 293 -8.44 11.29 -9.88
N GLY A 294 -8.19 9.99 -9.83
CA GLY A 294 -6.95 9.44 -9.30
C GLY A 294 -5.98 9.20 -10.45
N THR A 295 -4.68 9.31 -10.19
CA THR A 295 -3.66 9.16 -11.24
C THR A 295 -2.79 7.93 -11.00
N MET A 296 -2.73 7.03 -11.99
CA MET A 296 -1.74 5.97 -12.07
C MET A 296 -0.61 6.39 -13.00
N ILE A 297 0.63 6.29 -12.53
CA ILE A 297 1.84 6.53 -13.33
C ILE A 297 2.66 5.26 -13.41
N ILE A 298 2.97 4.80 -14.62
CA ILE A 298 3.97 3.76 -14.87
C ILE A 298 5.29 4.42 -15.25
N ALA A 299 6.27 4.38 -14.35
CA ALA A 299 7.53 5.11 -14.48
C ALA A 299 8.75 4.20 -14.54
N SER A 300 9.85 4.72 -15.07
CA SER A 300 11.12 3.99 -15.09
C SER A 300 11.69 3.82 -13.68
N ALA A 301 12.21 2.63 -13.37
CA ALA A 301 13.21 2.45 -12.33
C ALA A 301 14.54 3.13 -12.73
N ALA A 302 15.52 3.17 -11.82
CA ALA A 302 16.85 3.71 -12.12
C ALA A 302 17.52 2.97 -13.29
N THR A 303 17.31 1.66 -13.36
CA THR A 303 17.65 0.82 -14.52
C THR A 303 16.35 0.38 -15.18
N PRO A 304 15.94 1.01 -16.30
CA PRO A 304 14.66 0.71 -16.92
C PRO A 304 14.57 -0.74 -17.40
N ALA A 305 13.44 -1.39 -17.11
CA ALA A 305 13.09 -2.71 -17.57
C ALA A 305 11.64 -2.71 -18.09
N GLY A 306 11.24 -3.73 -18.83
CA GLY A 306 9.85 -3.89 -19.24
C GLY A 306 8.94 -4.01 -18.02
N ILE A 307 7.84 -3.25 -18.00
CA ILE A 307 6.81 -3.33 -16.97
C ILE A 307 5.54 -3.96 -17.57
N THR A 308 5.04 -5.01 -16.93
CA THR A 308 3.74 -5.59 -17.24
C THR A 308 2.73 -5.17 -16.19
N VAL A 309 1.60 -4.62 -16.65
CA VAL A 309 0.45 -4.26 -15.83
C VAL A 309 -0.71 -5.21 -16.15
N ARG A 310 -1.21 -5.89 -15.11
CA ARG A 310 -2.28 -6.88 -15.17
C ARG A 310 -3.49 -6.39 -14.39
N GLY A 311 -4.67 -6.77 -14.87
CA GLY A 311 -5.95 -6.34 -14.30
C GLY A 311 -6.66 -5.30 -15.15
N ALA A 312 -7.96 -5.14 -14.92
CA ALA A 312 -8.72 -4.09 -15.57
C ALA A 312 -8.41 -2.74 -14.92
N ILE A 313 -8.10 -1.71 -15.70
CA ILE A 313 -7.89 -0.33 -15.22
C ILE A 313 -9.12 0.49 -15.56
N ASN A 314 -9.77 1.06 -14.56
CA ASN A 314 -11.06 1.73 -14.71
C ASN A 314 -11.09 3.06 -13.96
N GLY A 315 -11.85 4.02 -14.47
CA GLY A 315 -12.33 5.13 -13.65
C GLY A 315 -13.29 4.60 -12.58
N SER A 316 -13.35 5.27 -11.42
CA SER A 316 -14.38 4.95 -10.42
C SER A 316 -15.79 5.31 -10.91
N ALA A 317 -15.89 6.29 -11.79
CA ALA A 317 -17.06 6.56 -12.64
C ALA A 317 -16.60 6.81 -14.09
N ALA A 318 -17.53 6.84 -15.04
CA ALA A 318 -17.19 7.15 -16.42
C ALA A 318 -16.51 8.51 -16.50
N ASN A 319 -15.41 8.58 -17.25
CA ASN A 319 -14.63 9.79 -17.47
C ASN A 319 -13.98 10.30 -16.17
N THR A 320 -13.51 9.37 -15.34
CA THR A 320 -12.66 9.68 -14.19
C THR A 320 -11.38 8.85 -14.25
N GLY A 321 -10.30 9.37 -13.69
CA GLY A 321 -9.04 8.68 -13.54
C GLY A 321 -8.09 8.88 -14.70
N ASN A 322 -6.80 9.03 -14.37
CA ASN A 322 -5.73 9.33 -15.31
C ASN A 322 -4.71 8.21 -15.32
N LEU A 323 -4.30 7.78 -16.52
CA LEU A 323 -3.22 6.82 -16.73
C LEU A 323 -2.09 7.48 -17.52
N THR A 324 -0.90 7.53 -16.92
CA THR A 324 0.32 8.04 -17.56
C THR A 324 1.37 6.94 -17.68
N VAL A 325 1.94 6.78 -18.87
CA VAL A 325 2.98 5.78 -19.16
C VAL A 325 4.25 6.48 -19.62
N GLN A 326 5.30 6.33 -18.82
CA GLN A 326 6.61 6.99 -18.99
C GLN A 326 7.79 6.04 -18.69
N ASN A 327 7.55 4.73 -18.72
CA ASN A 327 8.61 3.73 -18.56
C ASN A 327 9.38 3.52 -19.87
N SER A 328 10.68 3.84 -19.85
CA SER A 328 11.57 3.73 -21.01
C SER A 328 11.97 2.30 -21.35
N GLY A 329 11.81 1.36 -20.43
CA GLY A 329 12.00 -0.08 -20.70
C GLY A 329 10.84 -0.73 -21.48
N GLY A 330 9.78 0.02 -21.80
CA GLY A 330 8.56 -0.47 -22.45
C GLY A 330 7.50 -0.93 -21.45
N THR A 331 6.23 -0.78 -21.81
CA THR A 331 5.11 -1.17 -20.94
C THR A 331 4.11 -2.05 -21.68
N THR A 332 3.66 -3.13 -21.06
CA THR A 332 2.61 -4.01 -21.59
C THR A 332 1.43 -4.04 -20.63
N PHE A 333 0.23 -3.75 -21.13
CA PHE A 333 -1.02 -3.90 -20.39
C PHE A 333 -1.79 -5.10 -20.93
N THR A 334 -2.07 -6.07 -20.05
CA THR A 334 -2.74 -7.32 -20.46
C THR A 334 -4.26 -7.27 -20.24
N GLY A 335 -4.75 -6.33 -19.43
CA GLY A 335 -6.17 -6.17 -19.10
C GLY A 335 -6.83 -5.02 -19.86
N ILE A 336 -8.16 -4.98 -19.82
CA ILE A 336 -8.95 -3.89 -20.40
C ILE A 336 -8.62 -2.58 -19.69
N ILE A 337 -8.53 -1.49 -20.45
CA ILE A 337 -8.47 -0.13 -19.93
C ILE A 337 -9.78 0.56 -20.27
N GLY A 338 -10.40 1.17 -19.27
CA GLY A 338 -11.62 1.94 -19.45
C GLY A 338 -12.88 1.09 -19.62
N GLY A 339 -12.96 -0.08 -18.98
CA GLY A 339 -14.24 -0.81 -18.86
C GLY A 339 -15.31 0.08 -18.22
N THR A 340 -14.91 0.85 -17.20
CA THR A 340 -15.46 2.18 -16.94
C THR A 340 -14.46 3.20 -17.46
N ARG A 341 -14.84 3.96 -18.49
CA ARG A 341 -13.96 4.86 -19.26
C ARG A 341 -13.10 5.74 -18.35
N ILE A 342 -11.79 5.76 -18.59
CA ILE A 342 -10.88 6.67 -17.89
C ILE A 342 -10.97 8.09 -18.45
N ASP A 343 -10.58 9.11 -17.69
CA ASP A 343 -10.53 10.48 -18.20
C ASP A 343 -9.37 10.66 -19.19
N ALA A 344 -8.11 10.62 -18.74
CA ALA A 344 -6.96 10.83 -19.61
C ALA A 344 -6.05 9.60 -19.76
N LEU A 345 -5.64 9.33 -21.00
CA LEU A 345 -4.55 8.41 -21.33
C LEU A 345 -3.37 9.19 -21.92
N THR A 346 -2.23 9.18 -21.22
CA THR A 346 -0.99 9.83 -21.67
C THR A 346 0.13 8.81 -21.87
N ILE A 347 0.66 8.71 -23.10
CA ILE A 347 1.70 7.76 -23.48
C ILE A 347 2.93 8.51 -23.97
N SER A 348 3.99 8.52 -23.15
CA SER A 348 5.28 9.14 -23.50
C SER A 348 6.37 8.14 -23.87
N GLN A 349 6.15 6.85 -23.59
CA GLN A 349 7.08 5.77 -23.92
C GLN A 349 6.33 4.59 -24.58
N ALA A 350 7.07 3.74 -25.31
CA ALA A 350 6.51 2.63 -26.08
C ALA A 350 5.60 1.74 -25.22
N THR A 351 4.37 1.54 -25.68
CA THR A 351 3.31 0.84 -24.93
C THR A 351 2.60 -0.19 -25.79
N THR A 352 2.44 -1.40 -25.26
CA THR A 352 1.66 -2.48 -25.87
C THR A 352 0.37 -2.66 -25.08
N PHE A 353 -0.77 -2.68 -25.75
CA PHE A 353 -2.05 -3.13 -25.17
C PHE A 353 -2.41 -4.50 -25.74
N GLU A 354 -2.85 -5.43 -24.91
CA GLU A 354 -3.35 -6.75 -25.37
C GLU A 354 -4.89 -6.84 -25.34
N ALA A 355 -5.56 -5.79 -24.85
CA ALA A 355 -7.01 -5.73 -24.70
C ALA A 355 -7.57 -4.38 -25.19
N ALA A 356 -8.87 -4.17 -24.98
CA ALA A 356 -9.58 -2.96 -25.38
C ALA A 356 -9.19 -1.77 -24.50
N VAL A 357 -9.15 -0.58 -25.11
CA VAL A 357 -8.83 0.70 -24.45
C VAL A 357 -9.94 1.71 -24.71
N SER A 358 -10.45 2.35 -23.66
CA SER A 358 -11.45 3.41 -23.70
C SER A 358 -11.03 4.57 -22.81
N ALA A 359 -10.83 5.75 -23.39
CA ALA A 359 -10.43 6.96 -22.68
C ALA A 359 -11.23 8.18 -23.14
N THR A 360 -11.30 9.23 -22.32
CA THR A 360 -11.94 10.48 -22.72
C THR A 360 -10.99 11.30 -23.59
N THR A 361 -9.75 11.49 -23.14
CA THR A 361 -8.69 12.17 -23.89
C THR A 361 -7.50 11.24 -24.11
N LEU A 362 -6.78 11.46 -25.23
CA LEU A 362 -5.56 10.74 -25.57
C LEU A 362 -4.44 11.74 -25.90
N SER A 363 -3.27 11.52 -25.32
CA SER A 363 -2.04 12.21 -25.70
C SER A 363 -0.91 11.20 -25.89
N THR A 364 -0.26 11.20 -27.05
CA THR A 364 0.86 10.29 -27.33
C THR A 364 2.07 11.05 -27.88
N THR A 365 3.26 10.69 -27.40
CA THR A 365 4.55 11.02 -28.04
C THR A 365 5.37 9.76 -28.36
N ALA A 366 4.83 8.58 -28.04
CA ALA A 366 5.44 7.29 -28.33
C ALA A 366 4.40 6.29 -28.83
N ALA A 367 4.89 5.26 -29.51
CA ALA A 367 4.04 4.32 -30.24
C ALA A 367 3.16 3.48 -29.29
N ILE A 368 1.94 3.20 -29.77
CA ILE A 368 1.02 2.21 -29.21
C ILE A 368 0.96 1.01 -30.16
N SER A 369 1.05 -0.21 -29.63
CA SER A 369 0.98 -1.45 -30.42
C SER A 369 -0.09 -2.44 -29.91
N ASN A 370 -0.53 -3.31 -30.83
CA ASN A 370 -1.32 -4.54 -30.66
C ASN A 370 -2.80 -4.42 -30.21
N GLY A 371 -3.18 -3.39 -29.43
CA GLY A 371 -4.49 -3.30 -28.76
C GLY A 371 -5.70 -3.73 -29.61
N THR A 372 -6.70 -4.36 -29.00
CA THR A 372 -7.85 -4.86 -29.79
C THR A 372 -8.71 -3.72 -30.31
N THR A 373 -9.09 -2.78 -29.44
CA THR A 373 -9.80 -1.57 -29.82
C THR A 373 -9.25 -0.38 -29.07
N LEU A 374 -9.30 0.79 -29.71
CA LEU A 374 -9.03 2.08 -29.09
C LEU A 374 -10.23 3.00 -29.32
N ASN A 375 -10.85 3.47 -28.23
CA ASN A 375 -11.99 4.38 -28.26
C ASN A 375 -11.67 5.64 -27.47
N VAL A 376 -11.60 6.79 -28.16
CA VAL A 376 -11.40 8.11 -27.55
C VAL A 376 -12.62 8.97 -27.80
N SER A 377 -13.28 9.41 -26.72
CA SER A 377 -14.57 10.13 -26.84
C SER A 377 -14.44 11.64 -27.02
N SER A 378 -13.27 12.22 -26.71
CA SER A 378 -12.98 13.66 -26.82
C SER A 378 -11.68 13.86 -27.64
N THR A 379 -10.89 14.87 -27.28
CA THR A 379 -9.69 15.28 -28.03
C THR A 379 -8.58 14.25 -28.00
N SER A 380 -7.89 14.10 -29.14
CA SER A 380 -6.70 13.26 -29.27
C SER A 380 -5.53 14.08 -29.82
N SER A 381 -4.40 14.08 -29.12
CA SER A 381 -3.11 14.59 -29.62
C SER A 381 -2.21 13.41 -29.93
N ILE A 382 -1.93 13.16 -31.21
CA ILE A 382 -1.22 11.96 -31.67
C ILE A 382 0.15 12.34 -32.21
N GLY A 383 1.20 12.00 -31.46
CA GLY A 383 2.60 12.27 -31.82
C GLY A 383 3.39 11.02 -32.21
N ALA A 384 2.73 9.89 -32.43
CA ALA A 384 3.37 8.64 -32.83
C ALA A 384 2.39 7.67 -33.49
N ASN A 385 2.91 6.61 -34.11
CA ASN A 385 2.10 5.56 -34.73
C ASN A 385 1.25 4.80 -33.69
N ILE A 386 0.04 4.43 -34.10
CA ILE A 386 -0.89 3.64 -33.28
C ILE A 386 -1.32 2.43 -34.09
N THR A 387 -1.00 1.24 -33.59
CA THR A 387 -1.42 -0.04 -34.17
C THR A 387 -2.38 -0.77 -33.25
N THR A 388 -3.55 -1.10 -33.77
CA THR A 388 -4.55 -1.97 -33.15
C THR A 388 -4.88 -3.14 -34.08
N SER A 389 -5.29 -4.28 -33.53
CA SER A 389 -5.78 -5.42 -34.32
C SER A 389 -7.24 -5.23 -34.78
N GLY A 390 -8.04 -4.46 -34.04
CA GLY A 390 -9.40 -4.08 -34.39
C GLY A 390 -9.54 -2.58 -34.64
N THR A 391 -10.69 -2.01 -34.22
CA THR A 391 -11.09 -0.64 -34.60
C THR A 391 -10.41 0.43 -33.77
N GLN A 392 -10.15 1.58 -34.40
CA GLN A 392 -9.82 2.83 -33.72
C GLN A 392 -10.96 3.82 -33.93
N THR A 393 -11.46 4.41 -32.87
CA THR A 393 -12.54 5.41 -32.91
C THR A 393 -12.10 6.66 -32.18
N TYR A 394 -12.08 7.78 -32.90
CA TYR A 394 -11.78 9.11 -32.39
C TYR A 394 -13.01 10.00 -32.59
N THR A 395 -13.77 10.20 -31.52
CA THR A 395 -15.05 10.94 -31.60
C THR A 395 -14.85 12.45 -31.58
N GLY A 396 -13.90 12.94 -30.79
CA GLY A 396 -13.52 14.36 -30.75
C GLY A 396 -12.45 14.73 -31.77
N ALA A 397 -11.98 15.98 -31.70
CA ALA A 397 -10.96 16.49 -32.62
C ALA A 397 -9.63 15.76 -32.45
N VAL A 398 -8.97 15.48 -33.58
CA VAL A 398 -7.65 14.87 -33.64
C VAL A 398 -6.64 15.93 -34.09
N THR A 399 -5.54 16.08 -33.36
CA THR A 399 -4.39 16.91 -33.75
C THR A 399 -3.16 16.01 -33.87
N LEU A 400 -2.44 16.08 -34.99
CA LEU A 400 -1.17 15.38 -35.14
C LEU A 400 -0.02 16.25 -34.63
N ALA A 401 0.88 15.62 -33.89
CA ALA A 401 2.13 16.22 -33.40
C ALA A 401 3.38 15.60 -34.05
N ALA A 402 3.19 14.61 -34.93
CA ALA A 402 4.23 14.00 -35.75
C ALA A 402 3.61 13.30 -36.97
N ASN A 403 4.45 12.89 -37.92
CA ASN A 403 4.03 12.00 -39.00
C ASN A 403 3.48 10.70 -38.39
N THR A 404 2.25 10.36 -38.74
CA THR A 404 1.48 9.34 -38.03
C THR A 404 0.94 8.30 -39.01
N THR A 405 1.16 7.03 -38.67
CA THR A 405 0.43 5.89 -39.23
C THR A 405 -0.53 5.33 -38.19
N LEU A 406 -1.83 5.31 -38.53
CA LEU A 406 -2.87 4.62 -37.77
C LEU A 406 -3.16 3.28 -38.46
N THR A 407 -2.93 2.17 -37.78
CA THR A 407 -3.18 0.82 -38.29
C THR A 407 -4.29 0.16 -37.51
N GLY A 408 -5.37 -0.24 -38.17
CA GLY A 408 -6.50 -0.94 -37.55
C GLY A 408 -7.42 -1.53 -38.60
N SER A 409 -8.44 -2.30 -38.20
CA SER A 409 -9.42 -2.84 -39.15
C SER A 409 -10.22 -1.71 -39.82
N THR A 410 -10.67 -0.77 -38.99
CA THR A 410 -11.26 0.52 -39.40
C THR A 410 -10.78 1.62 -38.46
N VAL A 411 -10.36 2.75 -39.02
CA VAL A 411 -10.06 3.98 -38.30
C VAL A 411 -11.19 4.97 -38.55
N THR A 412 -11.92 5.33 -37.50
CA THR A 412 -13.05 6.26 -37.55
C THR A 412 -12.66 7.59 -36.88
N THR A 413 -12.85 8.70 -37.58
CA THR A 413 -12.71 10.06 -37.03
C THR A 413 -14.03 10.80 -37.21
N SER A 414 -14.73 11.13 -36.13
CA SER A 414 -16.06 11.76 -36.19
C SER A 414 -16.04 13.29 -36.18
N SER A 415 -14.86 13.89 -36.00
CA SER A 415 -14.64 15.34 -35.95
C SER A 415 -13.43 15.74 -36.79
N THR A 416 -13.01 17.00 -36.68
CA THR A 416 -11.88 17.55 -37.42
C THR A 416 -10.59 16.78 -37.12
N VAL A 417 -9.84 16.50 -38.18
CA VAL A 417 -8.44 16.06 -38.11
C VAL A 417 -7.56 17.23 -38.56
N ASP A 418 -6.83 17.81 -37.62
CA ASP A 418 -5.80 18.81 -37.89
C ASP A 418 -4.44 18.10 -37.98
N GLY A 419 -3.88 18.07 -39.19
CA GLY A 419 -2.60 17.46 -39.46
C GLY A 419 -1.42 18.21 -38.87
N GLY A 420 -1.57 19.46 -38.44
CA GLY A 420 -0.48 20.23 -37.82
C GLY A 420 0.76 20.40 -38.72
N GLY A 421 0.64 20.20 -40.04
CA GLY A 421 1.77 20.16 -40.97
C GLY A 421 2.43 18.78 -41.13
N PHE A 422 1.84 17.71 -40.60
CA PHE A 422 2.34 16.33 -40.66
C PHE A 422 1.55 15.45 -41.64
N SER A 423 2.13 14.31 -42.00
CA SER A 423 1.45 13.30 -42.83
C SER A 423 0.59 12.37 -41.98
N LEU A 424 -0.57 11.97 -42.51
CA LEU A 424 -1.44 10.95 -41.95
C LEU A 424 -1.59 9.77 -42.91
N ALA A 425 -1.15 8.60 -42.48
CA ALA A 425 -1.44 7.33 -43.17
C ALA A 425 -2.42 6.49 -42.35
N ILE A 426 -3.44 5.93 -43.00
CA ILE A 426 -4.32 4.91 -42.45
C ILE A 426 -4.04 3.58 -43.14
N THR A 427 -3.57 2.60 -42.38
CA THR A 427 -3.43 1.21 -42.82
C THR A 427 -4.65 0.42 -42.33
N GLY A 428 -5.61 0.23 -43.22
CA GLY A 428 -6.95 -0.28 -42.90
C GLY A 428 -8.03 0.51 -43.63
N ASN A 429 -9.29 0.25 -43.28
CA ASN A 429 -10.41 1.07 -43.74
C ASN A 429 -10.45 2.40 -42.98
N SER A 430 -11.00 3.44 -43.60
CA SER A 430 -11.22 4.73 -42.94
C SER A 430 -12.69 5.12 -42.99
N SER A 431 -13.22 5.65 -41.89
CA SER A 431 -14.52 6.34 -41.85
C SER A 431 -14.29 7.78 -41.36
N ILE A 432 -14.46 8.75 -42.26
CA ILE A 432 -14.05 10.14 -42.00
C ILE A 432 -15.31 11.02 -41.96
N GLY A 433 -15.78 11.33 -40.75
CA GLY A 433 -16.97 12.16 -40.52
C GLY A 433 -16.71 13.67 -40.44
N GLY A 434 -15.44 14.11 -40.36
CA GLY A 434 -15.06 15.51 -40.22
C GLY A 434 -14.04 15.99 -41.26
N ALA A 435 -13.74 17.28 -41.24
CA ALA A 435 -12.74 17.84 -42.16
C ALA A 435 -11.33 17.36 -41.82
N ILE A 436 -10.55 17.01 -42.84
CA ILE A 436 -9.11 16.81 -42.73
C ILE A 436 -8.44 18.11 -43.21
N SER A 437 -7.62 18.73 -42.36
CA SER A 437 -6.96 20.00 -42.62
C SER A 437 -5.48 19.93 -42.25
N ASN A 438 -4.65 20.81 -42.82
CA ASN A 438 -3.21 20.94 -42.52
C ASN A 438 -2.40 19.63 -42.56
N VAL A 439 -2.85 18.62 -43.30
CA VAL A 439 -2.07 17.40 -43.57
C VAL A 439 -1.17 17.63 -44.79
N THR A 440 0.09 17.23 -44.72
CA THR A 440 1.00 17.29 -45.89
C THR A 440 0.69 16.18 -46.89
N THR A 441 0.28 15.03 -46.40
CA THR A 441 -0.15 13.88 -47.19
C THR A 441 -1.17 13.09 -46.39
N PHE A 442 -2.29 12.75 -47.02
CA PHE A 442 -3.28 11.83 -46.49
C PHE A 442 -3.36 10.60 -47.40
N SER A 443 -3.19 9.41 -46.84
CA SER A 443 -3.29 8.16 -47.59
C SER A 443 -4.04 7.10 -46.79
N VAL A 444 -4.91 6.34 -47.47
CA VAL A 444 -5.64 5.21 -46.90
C VAL A 444 -5.36 3.98 -47.76
N SER A 445 -4.99 2.86 -47.15
CA SER A 445 -4.73 1.61 -47.88
C SER A 445 -5.99 0.79 -48.18
N GLY A 446 -7.04 0.96 -47.37
CA GLY A 446 -8.33 0.27 -47.51
C GLY A 446 -9.43 1.15 -48.10
N THR A 447 -10.68 0.79 -47.82
CA THR A 447 -11.85 1.57 -48.29
C THR A 447 -12.06 2.81 -47.45
N THR A 448 -12.45 3.92 -48.08
CA THR A 448 -12.83 5.17 -47.41
C THR A 448 -14.34 5.40 -47.54
N SER A 449 -15.00 5.69 -46.40
CA SER A 449 -16.41 6.11 -46.34
C SER A 449 -16.57 7.48 -45.69
#